data_AF-A0A066WVX3-F1
#
_entry.id   AF-A0A066WVX3-F1
#
_cell.length_a   1.000
_cell.length_b   1.000
_cell.length_c   1.000
_cell.angle_alpha   90.00
_cell.angle_beta   90.00
_cell.angle_gamma   90.00
#
_symmetry.space_group_name_H-M   'P 1'
#
loop_
_entity.id
_entity.type
_entity.pdbx_description
1 polymer ?
#
loop_
_entity_poly.entity_id
_entity_poly.type
_entity_poly.pdbx_seq_one_letter_code
_entity_poly.pdbx_strand_id
1 'polypeptide(L)'
;MTYFNFIILVVNFIKFEAVKAHKSMKISISKSIFLLFSFGVFFLFSCSRQLLDVKNQTYKSYNRNSEKGYVVSFDLNNTTAVPKSVVINGIIQDISAANKIANTYQVNVIAQTTVIHGYQVKLEEKENGIYFKKDSKVFFQPVKFKLITDK
;
A
#
# COMPACT_ATOMS: atom_id res chain seq x y z
N MET A 1 -15.48 3.87 -2.03
CA MET A 1 -16.82 3.90 -1.40
C MET A 1 -16.66 3.37 0.02
N THR A 2 -16.69 4.27 0.98
CA THR A 2 -16.05 4.16 2.30
C THR A 2 -16.77 3.16 3.21
N TYR A 3 -16.01 2.39 4.00
CA TYR A 3 -16.45 1.39 5.01
C TYR A 3 -17.64 1.87 5.87
N PHE A 4 -17.72 3.18 6.11
CA PHE A 4 -18.80 3.84 6.82
C PHE A 4 -20.18 3.70 6.16
N ASN A 5 -20.26 3.82 4.83
CA ASN A 5 -21.52 3.67 4.09
C ASN A 5 -22.02 2.22 4.11
N PHE A 6 -21.11 1.24 4.18
CA PHE A 6 -21.46 -0.16 4.32
C PHE A 6 -22.05 -0.48 5.70
N ILE A 7 -21.47 0.08 6.76
CA ILE A 7 -22.00 -0.07 8.13
C ILE A 7 -23.42 0.51 8.25
N ILE A 8 -23.67 1.71 7.71
CA ILE A 8 -25.00 2.33 7.75
C ILE A 8 -26.02 1.48 7.00
N LEU A 9 -25.64 0.92 5.84
CA LEU A 9 -26.51 0.04 5.07
C LEU A 9 -26.84 -1.25 5.85
N VAL A 10 -25.84 -1.84 6.52
CA VAL A 10 -26.00 -3.04 7.36
C VAL A 10 -26.90 -2.76 8.58
N VAL A 11 -26.70 -1.64 9.27
CA VAL A 11 -27.52 -1.27 10.43
C VAL A 11 -28.98 -1.02 10.02
N ASN A 12 -29.21 -0.34 8.90
CA ASN A 12 -30.56 -0.11 8.39
C ASN A 12 -31.25 -1.41 7.92
N PHE A 13 -30.50 -2.33 7.32
CA PHE A 13 -31.00 -3.64 6.93
C PHE A 13 -31.40 -4.51 8.14
N ILE A 14 -30.57 -4.52 9.19
CA ILE A 14 -30.87 -5.21 10.46
C ILE A 14 -32.15 -4.62 11.09
N LYS A 15 -32.27 -3.29 11.09
CA LYS A 15 -33.45 -2.61 11.66
C LYS A 15 -34.73 -2.93 10.88
N PHE A 16 -34.64 -3.01 9.55
CA PHE A 16 -35.76 -3.39 8.67
C PHE A 16 -36.21 -4.84 8.92
N GLU A 17 -35.28 -5.79 9.02
CA GLU A 17 -35.60 -7.19 9.32
C GLU A 17 -36.16 -7.38 10.75
N ALA A 18 -35.67 -6.60 11.73
CA ALA A 18 -36.19 -6.62 13.10
C ALA A 18 -37.65 -6.13 13.19
N VAL A 19 -38.02 -5.10 12.42
CA VAL A 19 -39.41 -4.62 12.36
C VAL A 19 -40.33 -5.63 11.65
N LYS A 20 -39.80 -6.37 10.68
CA LYS A 20 -40.53 -7.42 9.96
C LYS A 20 -40.79 -8.66 10.84
N ALA A 21 -39.92 -8.94 11.81
CA ALA A 21 -40.02 -10.07 12.73
C ALA A 21 -41.13 -9.93 13.80
N HIS A 22 -41.68 -8.74 14.04
CA HIS A 22 -42.73 -8.54 15.04
C HIS A 22 -44.14 -8.95 14.55
N LYS A 23 -44.32 -9.32 13.27
CA LYS A 23 -45.65 -9.57 12.68
C LYS A 23 -45.94 -11.01 12.24
N SER A 24 -45.07 -11.99 12.48
CA SER A 24 -45.45 -13.40 12.23
C SER A 24 -44.50 -14.36 12.93
N MET A 25 -44.96 -14.95 14.03
CA MET A 25 -44.31 -16.07 14.69
C MET A 25 -44.61 -17.35 13.90
N LYS A 26 -43.60 -17.87 13.19
CA LYS A 26 -43.35 -19.30 12.90
C LYS A 26 -41.94 -19.45 12.31
N ILE A 27 -40.95 -19.47 13.19
CA ILE A 27 -39.54 -19.64 12.84
C ILE A 27 -39.31 -21.10 12.48
N SER A 28 -39.16 -21.40 11.19
CA SER A 28 -38.47 -22.62 10.74
C SER A 28 -36.98 -22.43 11.03
N ILE A 29 -36.50 -23.04 12.11
CA ILE A 29 -35.13 -22.91 12.67
C ILE A 29 -34.03 -23.36 11.67
N SER A 30 -34.39 -23.92 10.52
CA SER A 30 -33.47 -24.47 9.53
C SER A 30 -32.78 -23.44 8.62
N LYS A 31 -33.39 -22.29 8.32
CA LYS A 31 -32.85 -21.32 7.31
C LYS A 31 -31.96 -20.22 7.88
N SER A 32 -32.13 -19.83 9.15
CA SER A 32 -31.34 -18.73 9.76
C SER A 32 -29.92 -19.13 10.14
N ILE A 33 -29.66 -20.41 10.41
CA ILE A 33 -28.32 -20.92 10.79
C ILE A 33 -27.38 -20.93 9.57
N PHE A 34 -27.91 -21.18 8.37
CA PHE A 34 -27.14 -21.22 7.13
C PHE A 34 -26.58 -19.83 6.74
N LEU A 35 -27.32 -18.75 7.03
CA LEU A 35 -26.88 -17.38 6.79
C LEU A 35 -25.76 -16.93 7.75
N LEU A 36 -25.80 -17.35 9.02
CA LEU A 36 -24.75 -17.08 10.00
C LEU A 36 -23.44 -17.80 9.65
N PHE A 37 -23.53 -19.03 9.13
CA PHE A 37 -22.35 -19.77 8.68
C PHE A 37 -21.72 -19.15 7.43
N SER A 38 -22.52 -18.62 6.51
CA SER A 38 -22.01 -17.93 5.32
C SER A 38 -21.31 -16.60 5.65
N PHE A 39 -21.79 -15.82 6.62
CA PHE A 39 -21.13 -14.57 7.05
C PHE A 39 -19.84 -14.80 7.85
N GLY A 40 -19.74 -15.90 8.62
CA GLY A 40 -18.52 -16.25 9.36
C GLY A 40 -17.33 -16.61 8.47
N VAL A 41 -17.58 -17.26 7.32
CA VAL A 41 -16.51 -17.68 6.39
C VAL A 41 -15.91 -16.50 5.61
N PHE A 42 -16.67 -15.41 5.38
CA PHE A 42 -16.14 -14.20 4.73
C PHE A 42 -15.07 -13.47 5.55
N PHE A 43 -15.03 -13.63 6.88
CA PHE A 43 -13.99 -13.03 7.73
C PHE A 43 -12.66 -13.78 7.68
N LEU A 44 -12.67 -15.07 7.31
CA LEU A 44 -11.46 -15.90 7.27
C LEU A 44 -10.59 -15.64 6.03
N PHE A 45 -11.10 -14.90 5.03
CA PHE A 45 -10.35 -14.49 3.84
C PHE A 45 -9.73 -13.09 3.95
N SER A 46 -9.68 -12.50 5.15
CA SER A 46 -8.77 -11.36 5.39
C SER A 46 -7.33 -11.86 5.39
N CYS A 47 -6.79 -12.04 4.19
CA CYS A 47 -5.39 -12.32 3.92
C CYS A 47 -4.56 -11.20 4.56
N SER A 48 -4.03 -11.44 5.75
CA SER A 48 -3.14 -10.53 6.45
C SER A 48 -1.83 -10.48 5.70
N ARG A 49 -1.70 -9.54 4.76
CA ARG A 49 -0.41 -9.25 4.13
C ARG A 49 0.50 -8.71 5.24
N GLN A 50 1.42 -9.54 5.71
CA GLN A 50 2.45 -9.11 6.65
C GLN A 50 3.25 -7.98 5.99
N LEU A 51 3.05 -6.75 6.48
CA LEU A 51 3.76 -5.58 6.01
C LEU A 51 5.23 -5.68 6.44
N LEU A 52 6.13 -5.28 5.54
CA LEU A 52 7.54 -5.18 5.84
C LEU A 52 7.80 -3.98 6.74
N ASP A 53 8.70 -4.16 7.70
CA ASP A 53 9.14 -3.11 8.62
C ASP A 53 10.16 -2.21 7.93
N VAL A 54 9.67 -1.12 7.33
CA VAL A 54 10.48 -0.07 6.70
C VAL A 54 10.72 1.03 7.73
N LYS A 55 12.00 1.32 8.03
CA LYS A 55 12.42 2.32 9.01
C LYS A 55 13.15 3.48 8.36
N ASN A 56 13.24 4.59 9.10
CA ASN A 56 13.99 5.78 8.71
C ASN A 56 13.68 6.27 7.29
N GLN A 57 12.43 6.05 6.86
CA GLN A 57 11.95 6.36 5.53
C GLN A 57 11.82 7.86 5.33
N THR A 58 12.66 8.39 4.46
CA THR A 58 12.76 9.82 4.19
C THR A 58 12.94 10.05 2.70
N TYR A 59 12.58 11.24 2.25
CA TYR A 59 12.96 11.71 0.93
C TYR A 59 13.28 13.20 0.98
N LYS A 60 14.17 13.64 0.11
CA LYS A 60 14.59 15.03 -0.01
C LYS A 60 14.65 15.41 -1.48
N SER A 61 14.06 16.55 -1.84
CA SER A 61 14.19 17.09 -3.18
C SER A 61 15.60 17.63 -3.43
N TYR A 62 16.07 17.52 -4.66
CA TYR A 62 17.29 18.19 -5.11
C TYR A 62 17.06 18.84 -6.47
N ASN A 63 17.85 19.87 -6.73
CA ASN A 63 17.96 20.53 -8.02
C ASN A 63 19.43 20.91 -8.20
N ARG A 64 20.16 20.16 -9.02
CA ARG A 64 21.61 20.30 -9.21
C ARG A 64 21.98 19.91 -10.64
N ASN A 65 22.92 20.63 -11.24
CA ASN A 65 23.59 20.23 -12.48
C ASN A 65 22.60 19.80 -13.59
N SER A 66 21.56 20.60 -13.80
CA SER A 66 20.50 20.35 -14.80
C SER A 66 19.68 19.07 -14.59
N GLU A 67 19.70 18.54 -13.37
CA GLU A 67 18.87 17.44 -12.91
C GLU A 67 18.05 17.85 -11.67
N LYS A 68 16.79 17.43 -11.65
CA LYS A 68 15.87 17.59 -10.53
C LYS A 68 15.27 16.24 -10.17
N GLY A 69 15.08 16.02 -8.89
CA GLY A 69 14.55 14.75 -8.42
C GLY A 69 14.47 14.68 -6.91
N TYR A 70 14.47 13.45 -6.42
CA TYR A 70 14.42 13.13 -5.01
C TYR A 70 15.48 12.11 -4.64
N VAL A 71 16.17 12.32 -3.52
CA VAL A 71 16.96 11.28 -2.87
C VAL A 71 16.06 10.63 -1.82
N VAL A 72 15.78 9.35 -2.00
CA VAL A 72 15.00 8.55 -1.05
C VAL A 72 15.96 7.73 -0.20
N SER A 73 15.72 7.70 1.10
CA SER A 73 16.48 6.87 2.04
C SER A 73 15.54 6.06 2.91
N PHE A 74 15.81 4.78 3.11
CA PHE A 74 15.08 3.93 4.05
C PHE A 74 15.92 2.72 4.47
N ASP A 75 15.62 2.20 5.65
CA ASP A 75 16.24 0.99 6.18
C ASP A 75 15.26 -0.17 6.08
N LEU A 76 15.81 -1.33 5.75
CA LEU A 76 15.07 -2.59 5.77
C LEU A 76 15.83 -3.59 6.64
N ASN A 77 15.21 -4.00 7.74
CA ASN A 77 15.77 -5.07 8.57
C ASN A 77 15.80 -6.36 7.76
N ASN A 78 16.80 -7.20 7.99
CA ASN A 78 17.12 -8.40 7.19
C ASN A 78 15.86 -9.25 6.91
N THR A 79 15.26 -9.03 5.73
CA THR A 79 14.00 -9.64 5.31
C THR A 79 14.25 -10.45 4.05
N THR A 80 13.46 -11.49 3.85
CA THR A 80 13.49 -12.31 2.63
C THR A 80 12.93 -11.57 1.41
N ALA A 81 12.38 -10.36 1.59
CA ALA A 81 11.80 -9.56 0.53
C ALA A 81 12.79 -8.50 0.07
N VAL A 82 13.04 -8.45 -1.24
CA VAL A 82 14.02 -7.52 -1.84
C VAL A 82 13.26 -6.33 -2.42
N PRO A 83 13.60 -5.08 -2.04
CA PRO A 83 13.01 -3.90 -2.67
C PRO A 83 13.43 -3.82 -4.14
N LYS A 84 12.46 -3.59 -5.02
CA LYS A 84 12.62 -3.63 -6.48
C LYS A 84 12.56 -2.25 -7.11
N SER A 85 11.63 -1.43 -6.67
CA SER A 85 11.48 -0.06 -7.12
C SER A 85 10.81 0.77 -6.03
N VAL A 86 11.05 2.07 -6.06
CA VAL A 86 10.39 3.05 -5.20
C VAL A 86 9.48 3.93 -6.05
N VAL A 87 8.34 4.31 -5.49
CA VAL A 87 7.43 5.29 -6.07
C VAL A 87 7.46 6.53 -5.17
N ILE A 88 7.81 7.68 -5.75
CA ILE A 88 7.74 8.98 -5.09
C ILE A 88 7.06 9.98 -6.02
N ASN A 89 6.00 10.61 -5.53
CA ASN A 89 5.23 11.63 -6.24
C ASN A 89 4.83 11.17 -7.66
N GLY A 90 4.43 9.91 -7.78
CA GLY A 90 4.01 9.30 -9.05
C GLY A 90 5.15 8.92 -10.00
N ILE A 91 6.41 9.01 -9.57
CA ILE A 91 7.58 8.58 -10.36
C ILE A 91 8.08 7.25 -9.82
N ILE A 92 8.20 6.24 -10.69
CA ILE A 92 8.76 4.94 -10.35
C ILE A 92 10.24 4.86 -10.74
N GLN A 93 11.08 4.49 -9.79
CA GLN A 93 12.51 4.31 -9.98
C GLN A 93 12.94 2.91 -9.54
N ASP A 94 13.59 2.19 -10.44
CA ASP A 94 14.15 0.86 -10.15
C ASP A 94 15.30 0.98 -9.15
N ILE A 95 15.35 0.05 -8.19
CA ILE A 95 16.38 -0.05 -7.17
C ILE A 95 17.41 -1.08 -7.64
N SER A 96 18.65 -0.62 -7.80
CA SER A 96 19.79 -1.47 -8.15
C SER A 96 20.53 -1.93 -6.89
N ALA A 97 21.43 -2.92 -7.02
CA ALA A 97 22.28 -3.35 -5.91
C ALA A 97 23.20 -2.23 -5.40
N ALA A 98 23.63 -1.30 -6.27
CA ALA A 98 24.47 -0.17 -5.90
C ALA A 98 23.76 0.85 -4.99
N ASN A 99 22.42 0.82 -4.94
CA ASN A 99 21.64 1.67 -4.04
C ASN A 99 21.65 1.17 -2.59
N LYS A 100 22.17 -0.03 -2.32
CA LYS A 100 22.20 -0.61 -0.98
C LYS A 100 23.57 -0.40 -0.32
N ILE A 101 23.59 0.23 0.84
CA ILE A 101 24.76 0.39 1.70
C ILE A 101 24.43 -0.22 3.07
N ALA A 102 25.04 -1.36 3.39
CA ALA A 102 24.66 -2.19 4.55
C ALA A 102 23.15 -2.52 4.55
N ASN A 103 22.37 -1.95 5.48
CA ASN A 103 20.92 -2.17 5.58
C ASN A 103 20.08 -1.00 5.05
N THR A 104 20.74 0.06 4.60
CA THR A 104 20.12 1.29 4.11
C THR A 104 20.09 1.28 2.60
N TYR A 105 18.95 1.71 2.04
CA TYR A 105 18.80 1.94 0.62
C TYR A 105 18.76 3.44 0.37
N GLN A 106 19.61 3.91 -0.54
CA GLN A 106 19.61 5.29 -1.04
C GLN A 106 19.35 5.28 -2.55
N VAL A 107 18.22 5.85 -2.95
CA VAL A 107 17.73 5.78 -4.34
C VAL A 107 17.60 7.19 -4.88
N ASN A 108 18.20 7.44 -6.05
CA ASN A 108 18.05 8.69 -6.78
C ASN A 108 16.86 8.58 -7.75
N VAL A 109 15.76 9.26 -7.44
CA VAL A 109 14.55 9.30 -8.26
C VAL A 109 14.60 10.55 -9.14
N ILE A 110 14.87 10.37 -10.42
CA ILE A 110 15.05 11.49 -11.36
C ILE A 110 13.69 11.91 -11.93
N ALA A 111 13.29 13.14 -11.65
CA ALA A 111 12.06 13.75 -12.16
C ALA A 111 12.28 14.54 -13.45
N GLN A 112 13.47 15.11 -13.62
CA GLN A 112 13.86 15.82 -14.84
C GLN A 112 15.37 15.79 -14.96
N THR A 113 15.89 15.53 -16.16
CA THR A 113 17.33 15.62 -16.44
C THR A 113 17.54 16.09 -17.88
N THR A 114 18.52 16.97 -18.09
CA THR A 114 19.01 17.29 -19.44
C THR A 114 20.34 16.61 -19.75
N VAL A 115 20.92 15.89 -18.78
CA VAL A 115 22.24 15.27 -18.88
C VAL A 115 22.13 13.89 -19.52
N ILE A 116 21.08 13.13 -19.19
CA ILE A 116 20.84 11.79 -19.72
C ILE A 116 20.01 11.88 -21.00
N HIS A 117 20.66 11.70 -22.15
CA HIS A 117 19.98 11.81 -23.44
C HIS A 117 18.93 10.70 -23.61
N GLY A 118 17.74 11.07 -24.06
CA GLY A 118 16.62 10.14 -24.26
C GLY A 118 15.99 9.61 -22.97
N TYR A 119 16.32 10.17 -21.80
CA TYR A 119 15.71 9.76 -20.54
C TYR A 119 14.22 10.09 -20.52
N GLN A 120 13.39 9.07 -20.26
CA GLN A 120 11.97 9.23 -20.06
C GLN A 120 11.61 8.82 -18.63
N VAL A 121 10.94 9.74 -17.93
CA VAL A 121 10.45 9.51 -16.59
C VAL A 121 9.36 8.45 -16.64
N LYS A 122 9.52 7.36 -15.88
CA LYS A 122 8.47 6.35 -15.73
C LYS A 122 7.48 6.85 -14.68
N LEU A 123 6.22 6.98 -15.08
CA LEU A 123 5.13 7.43 -14.21
C LEU A 123 4.30 6.24 -13.71
N GLU A 124 3.72 6.39 -12.53
CA GLU A 124 2.91 5.39 -11.85
C GLU A 124 1.80 6.10 -11.06
N GLU A 125 0.56 5.62 -11.16
CA GLU A 125 -0.61 6.23 -10.49
C GLU A 125 -0.72 5.85 -8.99
N LYS A 126 0.34 5.29 -8.42
CA LYS A 126 0.38 4.86 -7.02
C LYS A 126 0.85 6.00 -6.12
N GLU A 127 0.39 5.93 -4.86
CA GLU A 127 0.94 6.74 -3.79
C GLU A 127 2.41 6.40 -3.50
N ASN A 128 3.04 7.16 -2.60
CA ASN A 128 4.42 6.90 -2.23
C ASN A 128 4.57 5.52 -1.57
N GLY A 129 5.53 4.74 -2.05
CA GLY A 129 5.66 3.36 -1.61
C GLY A 129 6.82 2.62 -2.27
N ILE A 130 6.89 1.33 -2.00
CA ILE A 130 7.98 0.47 -2.48
C ILE A 130 7.37 -0.81 -3.04
N TYR A 131 7.81 -1.21 -4.22
CA TYR A 131 7.58 -2.55 -4.74
C TYR A 131 8.63 -3.49 -4.17
N PHE A 132 8.19 -4.62 -3.63
CA PHE A 132 9.06 -5.68 -3.12
C PHE A 132 8.88 -6.95 -3.92
N LYS A 133 9.95 -7.73 -4.04
CA LYS A 133 9.94 -9.09 -4.58
C LYS A 133 10.19 -10.10 -3.48
N LYS A 134 9.28 -11.06 -3.32
CA LYS A 134 9.42 -12.22 -2.42
C LYS A 134 8.87 -13.46 -3.13
N ASP A 135 9.60 -14.57 -3.11
CA ASP A 135 9.17 -15.85 -3.71
C ASP A 135 8.64 -15.70 -5.15
N SER A 136 9.39 -14.94 -5.97
CA SER A 136 9.04 -14.59 -7.36
C SER A 136 7.78 -13.73 -7.56
N LYS A 137 7.08 -13.35 -6.50
CA LYS A 137 5.94 -12.43 -6.56
C LYS A 137 6.38 -11.00 -6.26
N VAL A 138 5.84 -10.06 -7.04
CA VAL A 138 6.00 -8.63 -6.80
C VAL A 138 4.75 -8.11 -6.10
N PHE A 139 4.93 -7.32 -5.05
CA PHE A 139 3.83 -6.66 -4.35
C PHE A 139 4.21 -5.23 -4.00
N PHE A 140 3.21 -4.35 -4.01
CA PHE A 140 3.36 -2.95 -3.61
C PHE A 140 3.02 -2.80 -2.12
N GLN A 141 3.83 -2.02 -1.42
CA GLN A 141 3.56 -1.59 -0.06
C GLN A 141 3.62 -0.05 0.01
N PRO A 142 2.52 0.63 0.37
CA PRO A 142 2.53 2.05 0.67
C PRO A 142 3.50 2.37 1.81
N VAL A 143 4.28 3.45 1.66
CA VAL A 143 5.25 3.89 2.66
C VAL A 143 5.12 5.39 2.84
N LYS A 144 4.86 5.80 4.09
CA LYS A 144 4.81 7.22 4.48
C LYS A 144 6.23 7.77 4.65
N PHE A 145 6.88 8.15 3.55
CA PHE A 145 8.18 8.81 3.60
C PHE A 145 8.06 10.20 4.22
N LYS A 146 8.99 10.55 5.12
CA LYS A 146 9.10 11.89 5.69
C LYS A 146 9.88 12.80 4.75
N LEU A 147 9.33 13.95 4.40
CA LEU A 147 10.05 14.96 3.63
C LEU A 147 11.09 15.64 4.53
N ILE A 148 12.35 15.65 4.10
CA ILE A 148 13.41 16.45 4.72
C ILE A 148 13.57 17.74 3.94
N THR A 149 13.45 18.87 4.63
CA THR A 149 13.77 20.20 4.10
C THR A 149 15.11 20.64 4.67
N ASP A 150 15.97 21.24 3.86
CA ASP A 150 17.12 21.97 4.39
C ASP A 150 16.59 23.15 5.23
N LYS A 151 17.05 23.24 6.48
CA LYS A 151 16.79 24.38 7.35
C LYS A 151 17.72 25.54 7.02
#